data_AF-A0A8W7K5V5-F1
#
_entry.id   AF-A0A8W7K5V5-F1
#
_cell.length_a   1.000
_cell.length_b   1.000
_cell.length_c   1.000
_cell.angle_alpha   90.00
_cell.angle_beta   90.00
_cell.angle_gamma   90.00
#
_symmetry.space_group_name_H-M   'P 1'
#
loop_
_entity.id
_entity.type
_entity.pdbx_description
1 polymer ?
#
loop_
_entity_poly.entity_id
_entity_poly.type
_entity_poly.pdbx_seq_one_letter_code
_entity_poly.pdbx_strand_id
1 'polypeptide(L)'
;MEVFKLLLAKCRTIVRLRLLASPAATATTTVTKQPRTVHGAGMTAAGTAGTAGCSATGTAVGGFGGGERDGAADEPMRMGSFTSAPQIKNVDYQDDKLEITDGMSMADLLEYCRIARGEDRPPLVKRKFLKPVEPLNTGSDLTDGFKMLKLDAISKTCSEPALTAPQLRIFQWNMLSQTLGMHNDGFVRCPLEALTWDCRRYQLVEEILQNDPDIICLQEVDHFKFLQKILATQNYEGVFFPKPDSPCLYINGNNGPDGCAVFYRKDRLEMVNHFTRVLEVWRVQSNQVAIAAVLRTRDTQQELCVTTTHLKARKGALLSKLRNEQGKDLLHFIDGVAQNRPVILCGDFNAEPIEPIYSTVLNYRPLGLASAYADLLASEAQDENDQNAANAVGRVAVRTERVSNRSSIGSCNGVECGQANGGARTRAEESAAHEPAYTTWKIREEGEVCHTIDYVFYSQDKLTVRNCLMFPSGEEIGIDRTPSFQYPSDHFSLVCDIELQGTVADQTTQPTDTAKEPVPSHQL
;
A
#
# COMPACT_ATOMS: atom_id res chain seq x y z
N MET A 1 32.51 -9.52 -3.79
CA MET A 1 31.65 -8.91 -4.84
C MET A 1 31.17 -9.93 -5.87
N GLU A 2 32.06 -10.76 -6.45
CA GLU A 2 31.67 -11.77 -7.45
C GLU A 2 30.76 -12.89 -6.92
N VAL A 3 31.02 -13.40 -5.71
CA VAL A 3 30.17 -14.42 -5.06
C VAL A 3 28.73 -13.93 -4.88
N PHE A 4 28.54 -12.62 -4.70
CA PHE A 4 27.23 -12.00 -4.51
C PHE A 4 26.49 -11.76 -5.84
N LYS A 5 27.21 -11.35 -6.90
CA LYS A 5 26.68 -11.30 -8.27
C LYS A 5 26.20 -12.70 -8.70
N LEU A 6 26.94 -13.75 -8.32
CA LEU A 6 26.57 -15.14 -8.57
C LEU A 6 25.31 -15.56 -7.80
N LEU A 7 25.12 -15.07 -6.57
CA LEU A 7 23.91 -15.33 -5.78
C LEU A 7 22.67 -14.64 -6.35
N LEU A 8 22.79 -13.38 -6.78
CA LEU A 8 21.70 -12.64 -7.46
C LEU A 8 21.34 -13.29 -8.80
N ALA A 9 22.34 -13.72 -9.57
CA ALA A 9 22.14 -14.47 -10.81
C ALA A 9 21.45 -15.82 -10.55
N LYS A 10 21.91 -16.60 -9.55
CA LYS A 10 21.28 -17.88 -9.18
C LYS A 10 19.84 -17.72 -8.70
N CYS A 11 19.52 -16.67 -7.94
CA CYS A 11 18.14 -16.37 -7.55
C CYS A 11 17.24 -16.09 -8.77
N ARG A 12 17.73 -15.35 -9.77
CA ARG A 12 17.00 -15.13 -11.04
C ARG A 12 16.79 -16.44 -11.82
N THR A 13 17.79 -17.33 -11.85
CA THR A 13 17.69 -18.62 -12.54
C THR A 13 16.74 -19.61 -11.83
N ILE A 14 16.72 -19.63 -10.50
CA ILE A 14 15.85 -20.54 -9.71
C ILE A 14 14.37 -20.18 -9.88
N VAL A 15 14.02 -18.90 -9.93
CA VAL A 15 12.65 -18.44 -10.23
C VAL A 15 12.22 -18.89 -11.62
N ARG A 16 13.11 -18.76 -12.62
CA ARG A 16 12.85 -19.19 -14.00
C ARG A 16 12.69 -20.71 -14.14
N LEU A 17 13.43 -21.51 -13.37
CA LEU A 17 13.35 -22.97 -13.40
C LEU A 17 12.12 -23.53 -12.68
N ARG A 18 11.65 -22.91 -11.58
CA ARG A 18 10.42 -23.34 -10.90
C ARG A 18 9.16 -23.10 -11.74
N LEU A 19 9.11 -22.02 -12.53
CA LEU A 19 7.98 -21.73 -13.42
C LEU A 19 7.88 -22.69 -14.62
N LEU A 20 9.00 -23.27 -15.05
CA LEU A 20 9.03 -24.25 -16.15
C LEU A 20 8.81 -25.70 -15.70
N ALA A 21 8.79 -25.96 -14.39
CA ALA A 21 8.63 -27.28 -13.80
C ALA A 21 7.32 -27.37 -13.02
N SER A 22 6.19 -27.27 -13.72
CA SER A 22 4.90 -27.75 -13.21
C SER A 22 4.60 -29.10 -13.90
N PRO A 23 4.33 -30.19 -13.16
CA PRO A 23 4.05 -31.47 -13.79
C PRO A 23 2.68 -31.44 -14.44
N ALA A 24 2.62 -31.70 -15.75
CA ALA A 24 1.38 -32.04 -16.44
C ALA A 24 0.79 -33.30 -15.78
N ALA A 25 -0.34 -33.15 -15.11
CA ALA A 25 -1.10 -34.28 -14.57
C ALA A 25 -1.66 -35.11 -15.74
N THR A 26 -1.01 -36.23 -16.04
CA THR A 26 -1.59 -37.29 -16.88
C THR A 26 -2.76 -37.94 -16.14
N ALA A 27 -3.98 -37.61 -16.56
CA ALA A 27 -5.19 -38.30 -16.12
C ALA A 27 -5.25 -39.69 -16.78
N THR A 28 -5.06 -40.73 -15.97
CA THR A 28 -5.28 -42.12 -16.36
C THR A 28 -6.73 -42.48 -16.07
N THR A 29 -7.58 -42.57 -17.09
CA THR A 29 -8.99 -42.92 -16.94
C THR A 29 -9.13 -44.44 -16.78
N THR A 30 -9.35 -44.91 -15.55
CA THR A 30 -9.80 -46.28 -15.29
C THR A 30 -11.32 -46.36 -15.45
N VAL A 31 -11.77 -47.03 -16.53
CA VAL A 31 -13.19 -47.32 -16.79
C VAL A 31 -13.57 -48.64 -16.10
N THR A 32 -14.41 -48.57 -15.06
CA THR A 32 -15.13 -49.71 -14.50
C THR A 32 -16.38 -50.01 -15.34
N LYS A 33 -16.47 -51.25 -15.86
CA LYS A 33 -17.63 -51.83 -16.55
C LYS A 33 -18.70 -52.28 -15.55
N GLN A 34 -19.98 -52.05 -15.87
CA GLN A 34 -21.12 -53.00 -15.86
C GLN A 34 -22.47 -52.26 -16.07
N PRO A 35 -23.60 -52.92 -16.45
CA PRO A 35 -23.88 -53.43 -17.80
C PRO A 35 -25.19 -52.87 -18.43
N ARG A 36 -25.35 -53.23 -19.70
CA ARG A 36 -26.40 -52.94 -20.70
C ARG A 36 -27.87 -52.97 -20.23
N THR A 37 -28.66 -52.08 -20.83
CA THR A 37 -29.97 -52.40 -21.46
C THR A 37 -30.09 -51.74 -22.83
N VAL A 38 -30.87 -52.38 -23.69
CA VAL A 38 -30.88 -52.30 -25.17
C VAL A 38 -32.13 -51.58 -25.67
N HIS A 39 -31.98 -50.79 -26.75
CA HIS A 39 -32.89 -50.54 -27.90
C HIS A 39 -32.48 -49.18 -28.50
N GLY A 40 -32.29 -48.92 -29.80
CA GLY A 40 -32.47 -49.64 -31.05
C GLY A 40 -32.66 -48.60 -32.17
N ALA A 41 -32.04 -48.84 -33.34
CA ALA A 41 -32.35 -48.31 -34.69
C ALA A 41 -31.65 -47.06 -35.28
N GLY A 42 -31.07 -47.27 -36.49
CA GLY A 42 -30.93 -46.31 -37.62
C GLY A 42 -29.51 -45.76 -37.89
N MET A 43 -28.66 -46.34 -38.77
CA MET A 43 -28.51 -46.07 -40.24
C MET A 43 -28.21 -44.58 -40.56
N THR A 44 -27.19 -44.11 -41.31
CA THR A 44 -26.38 -44.65 -42.44
C THR A 44 -25.24 -43.67 -42.84
N ALA A 45 -24.12 -44.22 -43.37
CA ALA A 45 -23.22 -43.78 -44.48
C ALA A 45 -22.52 -42.38 -44.48
N ALA A 46 -21.17 -42.30 -44.49
CA ALA A 46 -20.21 -42.23 -45.64
C ALA A 46 -20.01 -40.79 -46.19
N GLY A 47 -18.83 -40.24 -46.54
CA GLY A 47 -17.44 -40.71 -46.62
C GLY A 47 -16.48 -39.59 -47.11
N THR A 48 -15.19 -39.93 -47.25
CA THR A 48 -14.08 -39.33 -48.07
C THR A 48 -13.64 -37.88 -47.81
N ALA A 49 -12.41 -37.57 -47.36
CA ALA A 49 -11.05 -37.72 -47.94
C ALA A 49 -10.70 -36.70 -49.06
N GLY A 50 -9.65 -35.90 -48.82
CA GLY A 50 -9.06 -34.99 -49.81
C GLY A 50 -7.80 -34.28 -49.30
N THR A 51 -6.64 -34.73 -49.78
CA THR A 51 -5.26 -34.25 -49.54
C THR A 51 -4.79 -33.27 -50.62
N ALA A 52 -3.97 -32.28 -50.25
CA ALA A 52 -2.82 -31.68 -51.01
C ALA A 52 -2.30 -30.47 -50.18
N GLY A 53 -1.01 -30.19 -49.94
CA GLY A 53 0.24 -30.67 -50.53
C GLY A 53 0.85 -29.63 -51.47
N CYS A 54 1.68 -28.70 -50.98
CA CYS A 54 2.84 -28.18 -51.74
C CYS A 54 3.78 -27.28 -50.91
N SER A 55 5.06 -27.40 -51.25
CA SER A 55 6.29 -26.91 -50.61
C SER A 55 7.17 -26.20 -51.65
N ALA A 56 7.97 -25.21 -51.23
CA ALA A 56 9.29 -24.82 -51.78
C ALA A 56 9.82 -23.66 -50.91
N THR A 57 10.97 -23.61 -50.21
CA THR A 57 12.42 -23.83 -50.48
C THR A 57 13.06 -22.92 -51.53
N GLY A 58 14.11 -22.19 -51.12
CA GLY A 58 15.04 -21.46 -52.00
C GLY A 58 15.84 -20.36 -51.27
N THR A 59 16.82 -20.69 -50.42
CA THR A 59 18.30 -20.57 -50.60
C THR A 59 18.92 -19.17 -50.75
N ALA A 60 19.98 -18.97 -49.95
CA ALA A 60 20.88 -17.82 -49.88
C ALA A 60 22.07 -17.89 -50.85
N VAL A 61 22.67 -16.74 -51.20
CA VAL A 61 24.08 -16.61 -51.66
C VAL A 61 24.63 -15.24 -51.24
N GLY A 62 25.86 -15.20 -50.71
CA GLY A 62 26.58 -13.99 -50.30
C GLY A 62 27.59 -13.46 -51.33
N GLY A 63 28.27 -12.36 -51.00
CA GLY A 63 29.37 -11.79 -51.76
C GLY A 63 30.15 -10.72 -50.96
N PHE A 64 31.48 -10.78 -51.03
CA PHE A 64 32.50 -10.04 -50.28
C PHE A 64 33.17 -8.92 -51.13
N GLY A 65 33.80 -7.94 -50.45
CA GLY A 65 34.79 -6.95 -50.97
C GLY A 65 34.44 -5.53 -50.49
N GLY A 66 35.18 -4.80 -49.61
CA GLY A 66 36.61 -4.44 -49.60
C GLY A 66 36.82 -3.19 -50.47
N GLY A 67 37.27 -2.01 -50.06
CA GLY A 67 37.60 -1.33 -48.80
C GLY A 67 38.15 0.07 -49.17
N GLU A 68 38.04 1.10 -48.31
CA GLU A 68 38.97 2.27 -48.27
C GLU A 68 38.63 3.18 -47.08
N ARG A 69 39.67 3.83 -46.55
CA ARG A 69 39.69 4.63 -45.32
C ARG A 69 39.50 6.10 -45.65
N ASP A 70 38.83 6.84 -44.78
CA ASP A 70 39.21 8.23 -44.46
C ASP A 70 38.82 8.54 -43.00
N GLY A 71 39.75 9.18 -42.30
CA GLY A 71 39.66 9.46 -40.87
C GLY A 71 38.85 10.71 -40.55
N ALA A 72 38.11 10.67 -39.45
CA ALA A 72 37.61 11.84 -38.75
C ALA A 72 37.47 11.53 -37.25
N ALA A 73 37.80 12.55 -36.45
CA ALA A 73 37.92 12.62 -35.00
C ALA A 73 37.00 11.72 -34.15
N ASP A 74 37.59 11.06 -33.15
CA ASP A 74 36.92 10.44 -32.00
C ASP A 74 36.33 11.56 -31.10
N GLU A 75 35.06 11.90 -31.31
CA GLU A 75 34.22 12.44 -30.23
C GLU A 75 33.66 11.28 -29.41
N PRO A 76 33.75 11.28 -28.07
CA PRO A 76 33.12 10.24 -27.27
C PRO A 76 31.59 10.38 -27.37
N MET A 77 30.98 9.48 -28.15
CA MET A 77 29.53 9.29 -28.18
C MET A 77 29.02 9.10 -26.75
N ARG A 78 28.20 10.04 -26.32
CA ARG A 78 27.40 9.98 -25.10
C ARG A 78 26.46 8.78 -25.21
N MET A 79 26.85 7.63 -24.66
CA MET A 79 25.98 6.46 -24.56
C MET A 79 24.72 6.86 -23.81
N GLY A 80 23.61 6.95 -24.55
CA GLY A 80 22.30 7.31 -24.03
C GLY A 80 21.89 6.36 -22.91
N SER A 81 21.14 6.91 -21.95
CA SER A 81 20.47 6.17 -20.88
C SER A 81 19.62 5.06 -21.47
N PHE A 82 20.07 3.80 -21.36
CA PHE A 82 19.23 2.63 -21.62
C PHE A 82 18.29 2.43 -20.44
N THR A 83 17.21 3.21 -20.40
CA THR A 83 16.01 2.89 -19.62
C THR A 83 14.97 2.34 -20.58
N SER A 84 15.19 1.12 -21.10
CA SER A 84 14.13 0.41 -21.81
C SER A 84 13.08 0.00 -20.77
N ALA A 85 11.94 0.67 -20.78
CA ALA A 85 10.75 0.21 -20.06
C ALA A 85 10.48 -1.26 -20.45
N PRO A 86 10.11 -2.14 -19.51
CA PRO A 86 9.79 -3.52 -19.84
C PRO A 86 8.71 -3.56 -20.92
N GLN A 87 8.99 -4.23 -22.04
CA GLN A 87 7.98 -4.40 -23.09
C GLN A 87 6.90 -5.33 -22.55
N ILE A 88 5.72 -4.77 -22.23
CA ILE A 88 4.54 -5.53 -21.83
C ILE A 88 4.13 -6.37 -23.04
N LYS A 89 4.41 -7.67 -23.00
CA LYS A 89 4.10 -8.60 -24.11
C LYS A 89 2.65 -9.05 -24.13
N ASN A 90 1.92 -8.87 -23.02
CA ASN A 90 0.52 -9.24 -22.92
C ASN A 90 -0.36 -8.08 -23.37
N VAL A 91 -1.34 -8.37 -24.22
CA VAL A 91 -2.44 -7.45 -24.47
C VAL A 91 -3.35 -7.51 -23.24
N ASP A 92 -3.65 -6.35 -22.67
CA ASP A 92 -4.51 -6.19 -21.49
C ASP A 92 -5.97 -6.45 -21.89
N TYR A 93 -6.50 -7.62 -21.53
CA TYR A 93 -7.89 -8.01 -21.82
C TYR A 93 -8.79 -8.02 -20.58
N GLN A 94 -8.20 -7.88 -19.37
CA GLN A 94 -8.93 -8.02 -18.11
C GLN A 94 -9.52 -6.68 -17.64
N ASP A 95 -8.92 -5.55 -18.01
CA ASP A 95 -9.38 -4.23 -17.57
C ASP A 95 -10.33 -3.55 -18.57
N ASP A 96 -10.32 -3.98 -19.83
CA ASP A 96 -11.11 -3.38 -20.92
C ASP A 96 -12.63 -3.56 -20.78
N LYS A 97 -13.08 -4.50 -19.95
CA LYS A 97 -14.51 -4.83 -19.76
C LYS A 97 -15.24 -3.96 -18.75
N LEU A 98 -14.57 -3.00 -18.10
CA LEU A 98 -15.21 -2.15 -17.11
C LEU A 98 -16.17 -1.17 -17.80
N GLU A 99 -17.47 -1.45 -17.74
CA GLU A 99 -18.54 -0.51 -18.11
C GLU A 99 -19.05 0.16 -16.83
N ILE A 100 -18.70 1.44 -16.66
CA ILE A 100 -19.10 2.27 -15.53
C ILE A 100 -19.73 3.54 -16.08
N THR A 101 -20.86 3.97 -15.51
CA THR A 101 -21.51 5.22 -15.91
C THR A 101 -20.78 6.42 -15.33
N ASP A 102 -20.55 7.44 -16.15
CA ASP A 102 -19.95 8.69 -15.68
C ASP A 102 -20.88 9.41 -14.67
N GLY A 103 -20.28 10.04 -13.66
CA GLY A 103 -21.00 10.87 -12.70
C GLY A 103 -21.75 10.15 -11.58
N MET A 104 -21.48 8.86 -11.34
CA MET A 104 -21.98 8.18 -10.13
C MET A 104 -21.49 8.87 -8.86
N SER A 105 -22.37 9.02 -7.88
CA SER A 105 -21.95 9.41 -6.53
C SER A 105 -21.11 8.30 -5.89
N MET A 106 -20.31 8.64 -4.88
CA MET A 106 -19.54 7.67 -4.10
C MET A 106 -20.41 6.53 -3.54
N ALA A 107 -21.62 6.88 -3.06
CA ALA A 107 -22.57 5.93 -2.53
C ALA A 107 -23.09 4.96 -3.60
N ASP A 108 -23.39 5.46 -4.80
CA ASP A 108 -23.85 4.62 -5.92
C ASP A 108 -22.74 3.71 -6.41
N LEU A 109 -21.48 4.18 -6.43
CA LEU A 109 -20.34 3.36 -6.83
C LEU A 109 -20.02 2.27 -5.80
N LEU A 110 -20.13 2.57 -4.50
CA LEU A 110 -20.01 1.56 -3.46
C LEU A 110 -21.11 0.48 -3.61
N GLU A 111 -22.34 0.90 -3.89
CA GLU A 111 -23.44 -0.03 -4.14
C GLU A 111 -23.21 -0.86 -5.41
N TYR A 112 -22.74 -0.25 -6.49
CA TYR A 112 -22.32 -0.96 -7.70
C TYR A 112 -21.26 -2.02 -7.38
N CYS A 113 -20.23 -1.69 -6.58
CA CYS A 113 -19.19 -2.64 -6.20
C CYS A 113 -19.76 -3.82 -5.40
N ARG A 114 -20.72 -3.57 -4.49
CA ARG A 114 -21.40 -4.62 -3.72
C ARG A 114 -22.23 -5.55 -4.62
N ILE A 115 -23.01 -4.99 -5.53
CA ILE A 115 -23.80 -5.77 -6.50
C ILE A 115 -22.87 -6.57 -7.42
N ALA A 116 -21.81 -5.95 -7.93
CA ALA A 116 -20.87 -6.58 -8.86
C ALA A 116 -20.02 -7.68 -8.19
N ARG A 117 -19.84 -7.64 -6.87
CA ARG A 117 -19.25 -8.74 -6.09
C ARG A 117 -20.17 -9.96 -5.96
N GLY A 118 -21.49 -9.76 -6.09
CA GLY A 118 -22.53 -10.76 -5.84
C GLY A 118 -23.15 -10.62 -4.45
N GLU A 119 -24.48 -10.58 -4.38
CA GLU A 119 -25.26 -10.35 -3.15
C GLU A 119 -25.08 -11.47 -2.10
N ASP A 120 -24.76 -12.68 -2.53
CA ASP A 120 -24.54 -13.83 -1.64
C ASP A 120 -23.20 -13.78 -0.90
N ARG A 121 -22.32 -12.84 -1.23
CA ARG A 121 -20.99 -12.74 -0.62
C ARG A 121 -21.04 -11.97 0.69
N PRO A 122 -20.27 -12.40 1.71
CA PRO A 122 -20.24 -11.71 2.99
C PRO A 122 -19.69 -10.27 2.82
N PRO A 123 -20.14 -9.33 3.66
CA PRO A 123 -19.60 -7.97 3.64
C PRO A 123 -18.12 -7.97 4.04
N LEU A 124 -17.40 -6.92 3.62
CA LEU A 124 -16.02 -6.73 4.04
C LEU A 124 -15.92 -6.62 5.57
N VAL A 125 -14.76 -7.03 6.09
CA VAL A 125 -14.46 -6.88 7.52
C VAL A 125 -14.58 -5.41 7.91
N LYS A 126 -15.50 -5.15 8.85
CA LYS A 126 -15.72 -3.81 9.39
C LYS A 126 -14.58 -3.41 10.30
N ARG A 127 -14.09 -2.20 10.14
CA ARG A 127 -13.01 -1.62 10.95
C ARG A 127 -13.46 -0.26 11.47
N LYS A 128 -12.80 0.23 12.50
CA LYS A 128 -13.14 1.51 13.14
C LYS A 128 -11.88 2.32 13.38
N PHE A 129 -12.02 3.63 13.32
CA PHE A 129 -10.97 4.54 13.72
C PHE A 129 -10.82 4.55 15.25
N LEU A 130 -9.58 4.78 15.71
CA LEU A 130 -9.24 4.80 17.13
C LEU A 130 -10.04 5.84 17.91
N LYS A 131 -10.23 7.03 17.33
CA LYS A 131 -11.10 8.09 17.84
C LYS A 131 -12.37 8.15 16.98
N PRO A 132 -13.50 7.55 17.41
CA PRO A 132 -14.77 7.67 16.69
C PRO A 132 -15.23 9.14 16.67
N VAL A 133 -15.78 9.60 15.54
CA VAL A 133 -16.40 10.93 15.48
C VAL A 133 -17.76 10.84 16.20
N GLU A 134 -17.94 11.59 17.29
CA GLU A 134 -19.29 11.76 17.86
C GLU A 134 -20.10 12.68 16.93
N PRO A 135 -21.31 12.29 16.48
CA PRO A 135 -22.16 13.19 15.71
C PRO A 135 -22.53 14.39 16.58
N LEU A 136 -22.23 15.60 16.11
CA LEU A 136 -22.80 16.80 16.72
C LEU A 136 -24.33 16.68 16.70
N ASN A 137 -24.96 16.78 17.88
CA ASN A 137 -26.39 17.02 18.02
C ASN A 137 -26.77 18.33 17.29
N THR A 138 -27.18 18.25 16.03
CA THR A 138 -27.85 19.36 15.32
C THR A 138 -29.33 19.02 15.22
N GLY A 139 -30.16 19.89 15.82
CA GLY A 139 -31.57 19.65 16.09
C GLY A 139 -32.46 19.48 14.86
N SER A 140 -33.44 18.58 15.02
CA SER A 140 -34.79 18.58 14.44
C SER A 140 -34.97 19.13 13.01
N ASP A 141 -34.84 18.25 12.02
CA ASP A 141 -35.72 18.27 10.83
C ASP A 141 -36.19 16.84 10.53
N LEU A 142 -37.50 16.60 10.64
CA LEU A 142 -38.11 15.26 10.57
C LEU A 142 -38.18 14.70 9.14
N THR A 143 -37.73 15.46 8.14
CA THR A 143 -37.73 15.04 6.73
C THR A 143 -36.45 14.33 6.30
N ASP A 144 -35.38 14.42 7.09
CA ASP A 144 -34.10 13.73 6.82
C ASP A 144 -34.06 12.28 7.33
N GLY A 145 -35.05 11.85 8.12
CA GLY A 145 -35.06 10.52 8.75
C GLY A 145 -34.97 9.34 7.77
N PHE A 146 -35.53 9.46 6.55
CA PHE A 146 -35.47 8.38 5.55
C PHE A 146 -34.15 8.35 4.75
N LYS A 147 -33.46 9.48 4.60
CA LYS A 147 -32.10 9.50 4.01
C LYS A 147 -31.05 9.07 5.04
N MET A 148 -31.24 9.46 6.30
CA MET A 148 -30.35 9.17 7.42
C MET A 148 -30.31 7.67 7.77
N LEU A 149 -31.45 6.96 7.69
CA LEU A 149 -31.50 5.52 7.98
C LEU A 149 -30.75 4.65 6.95
N LYS A 150 -30.56 5.12 5.70
CA LYS A 150 -29.75 4.41 4.69
C LYS A 150 -28.25 4.73 4.82
N LEU A 151 -27.89 5.94 5.25
CA LEU A 151 -26.50 6.29 5.54
C LEU A 151 -26.00 5.71 6.87
N ASP A 152 -26.84 5.59 7.90
CA ASP A 152 -26.49 5.09 9.24
C ASP A 152 -25.98 3.63 9.25
N ALA A 153 -26.32 2.83 8.23
CA ALA A 153 -25.81 1.48 8.10
C ALA A 153 -24.34 1.43 7.63
N ILE A 154 -23.86 2.51 6.98
CA ILE A 154 -22.51 2.68 6.45
C ILE A 154 -21.68 3.63 7.35
N SER A 155 -22.30 4.67 7.90
CA SER A 155 -21.69 5.73 8.72
C SER A 155 -21.21 5.24 10.10
N LYS A 156 -21.85 4.23 10.70
CA LYS A 156 -21.48 3.73 12.05
C LYS A 156 -20.11 3.05 12.17
N THR A 157 -19.36 2.92 11.07
CA THR A 157 -18.05 2.26 11.03
C THR A 157 -16.88 3.14 10.58
N CYS A 158 -17.13 4.25 9.89
CA CYS A 158 -16.08 5.12 9.39
C CYS A 158 -16.12 6.46 10.13
N SER A 159 -14.97 6.99 10.55
CA SER A 159 -14.91 8.42 10.89
C SER A 159 -15.17 9.20 9.59
N GLU A 160 -16.12 10.12 9.60
CA GLU A 160 -16.26 11.07 8.49
C GLU A 160 -14.91 11.76 8.29
N PRO A 161 -14.34 11.77 7.07
CA PRO A 161 -13.12 12.53 6.79
C PRO A 161 -13.34 13.98 7.24
N ALA A 162 -12.40 14.51 8.01
CA ALA A 162 -12.49 15.89 8.43
C ALA A 162 -12.47 16.80 7.19
N LEU A 163 -13.56 17.55 6.98
CA LEU A 163 -13.69 18.52 5.90
C LEU A 163 -12.87 19.79 6.13
N THR A 164 -12.03 19.82 7.18
CA THR A 164 -11.19 20.98 7.48
C THR A 164 -10.02 21.03 6.51
N ALA A 165 -9.79 22.22 5.95
CA ALA A 165 -8.76 22.48 4.95
C ALA A 165 -7.38 21.83 5.21
N PRO A 166 -6.79 21.89 6.44
CA PRO A 166 -5.44 21.37 6.66
C PRO A 166 -5.37 19.84 6.86
N GLN A 167 -6.50 19.14 6.96
CA GLN A 167 -6.52 17.70 7.27
C GLN A 167 -6.65 16.86 6.00
N LEU A 168 -5.73 15.91 5.83
CA LEU A 168 -5.70 14.95 4.74
C LEU A 168 -5.79 13.52 5.29
N ARG A 169 -6.59 12.69 4.63
CA ARG A 169 -6.66 11.25 4.87
C ARG A 169 -5.74 10.50 3.93
N ILE A 170 -4.81 9.74 4.51
CA ILE A 170 -3.84 8.93 3.77
C ILE A 170 -4.27 7.48 3.85
N PHE A 171 -4.27 6.79 2.71
CA PHE A 171 -4.52 5.36 2.58
C PHE A 171 -3.27 4.68 2.04
N GLN A 172 -2.71 3.70 2.76
CA GLN A 172 -1.59 2.88 2.31
C GLN A 172 -2.01 1.42 2.29
N TRP A 173 -1.71 0.71 1.18
CA TRP A 173 -2.06 -0.69 1.09
C TRP A 173 -1.27 -1.50 0.06
N ASN A 174 -0.77 -2.66 0.47
CA ASN A 174 -0.40 -3.72 -0.46
C ASN A 174 -1.68 -4.48 -0.86
N MET A 175 -2.05 -4.38 -2.14
CA MET A 175 -3.34 -4.90 -2.62
C MET A 175 -3.30 -6.36 -3.12
N LEU A 176 -2.15 -7.03 -2.98
CA LEU A 176 -1.88 -8.37 -3.48
C LEU A 176 -2.08 -8.50 -5.00
N SER A 177 -0.98 -8.57 -5.75
CA SER A 177 -1.02 -8.75 -7.21
C SER A 177 -1.68 -10.07 -7.59
N GLN A 178 -2.26 -10.14 -8.79
CA GLN A 178 -2.99 -11.33 -9.23
C GLN A 178 -2.10 -12.59 -9.27
N THR A 179 -0.83 -12.39 -9.61
CA THR A 179 0.13 -13.49 -9.72
C THR A 179 0.53 -14.06 -8.37
N LEU A 180 0.77 -13.18 -7.40
CA LEU A 180 1.11 -13.60 -6.04
C LEU A 180 -0.11 -14.26 -5.40
N GLY A 181 -1.30 -13.70 -5.61
CA GLY A 181 -2.58 -14.26 -5.19
C GLY A 181 -2.80 -15.71 -5.61
N MET A 182 -2.66 -16.06 -6.89
CA MET A 182 -3.05 -17.37 -7.39
C MET A 182 -1.95 -18.43 -7.46
N HIS A 183 -0.67 -18.05 -7.58
CA HIS A 183 0.36 -19.01 -8.02
C HIS A 183 1.59 -19.11 -7.13
N ASN A 184 2.00 -18.02 -6.47
CA ASN A 184 3.32 -17.96 -5.85
C ASN A 184 3.29 -18.01 -4.33
N ASP A 185 2.21 -17.54 -3.68
CA ASP A 185 2.23 -17.30 -2.24
C ASP A 185 1.54 -18.37 -1.38
N GLY A 186 0.78 -19.29 -1.99
CA GLY A 186 0.33 -20.52 -1.33
C GLY A 186 -0.67 -20.29 -0.20
N PHE A 187 -1.74 -19.54 -0.44
CA PHE A 187 -2.81 -19.29 0.54
C PHE A 187 -3.69 -20.52 0.78
N VAL A 188 -3.22 -21.47 1.59
CA VAL A 188 -3.83 -22.81 1.74
C VAL A 188 -5.21 -22.84 2.39
N ARG A 189 -5.64 -21.75 3.04
CA ARG A 189 -6.98 -21.61 3.65
C ARG A 189 -7.91 -20.68 2.87
N CYS A 190 -7.40 -20.02 1.84
CA CYS A 190 -8.21 -19.13 1.00
C CYS A 190 -8.90 -19.94 -0.10
N PRO A 191 -10.23 -19.82 -0.28
CA PRO A 191 -10.89 -20.38 -1.45
C PRO A 191 -10.29 -19.82 -2.75
N LEU A 192 -9.98 -20.68 -3.72
CA LEU A 192 -9.33 -20.26 -4.98
C LEU A 192 -10.10 -19.16 -5.72
N GLU A 193 -11.44 -19.20 -5.66
CA GLU A 193 -12.29 -18.17 -6.25
C GLU A 193 -12.05 -16.80 -5.60
N ALA A 194 -11.83 -16.74 -4.28
CA ALA A 194 -11.54 -15.51 -3.55
C ALA A 194 -10.21 -14.86 -3.97
N LEU A 195 -9.28 -15.63 -4.58
CA LEU A 195 -7.99 -15.15 -5.07
C LEU A 195 -8.06 -14.58 -6.50
N THR A 196 -9.15 -14.82 -7.22
CA THR A 196 -9.29 -14.37 -8.62
C THR A 196 -9.45 -12.85 -8.71
N TRP A 197 -8.89 -12.23 -9.75
CA TRP A 197 -9.02 -10.79 -9.99
C TRP A 197 -10.49 -10.36 -10.09
N ASP A 198 -11.30 -11.15 -10.80
CA ASP A 198 -12.74 -10.90 -10.95
C ASP A 198 -13.47 -10.83 -9.61
N CYS A 199 -13.04 -11.62 -8.62
CA CYS A 199 -13.58 -11.61 -7.27
C CYS A 199 -13.07 -10.43 -6.44
N ARG A 200 -11.77 -10.12 -6.51
CA ARG A 200 -11.11 -9.15 -5.63
C ARG A 200 -11.32 -7.71 -6.09
N ARG A 201 -11.38 -7.42 -7.39
CA ARG A 201 -11.32 -6.04 -7.92
C ARG A 201 -12.36 -5.08 -7.32
N TYR A 202 -13.59 -5.52 -7.10
CA TYR A 202 -14.64 -4.68 -6.52
C TYR A 202 -14.55 -4.58 -4.99
N GLN A 203 -14.01 -5.60 -4.32
CA GLN A 203 -13.69 -5.54 -2.89
C GLN A 203 -12.54 -4.56 -2.61
N LEU A 204 -11.53 -4.55 -3.50
CA LEU A 204 -10.41 -3.61 -3.44
C LEU A 204 -10.92 -2.17 -3.55
N VAL A 205 -11.82 -1.91 -4.50
CA VAL A 205 -12.43 -0.58 -4.68
C VAL A 205 -13.35 -0.22 -3.52
N GLU A 206 -14.17 -1.15 -3.03
CA GLU A 206 -15.01 -0.93 -1.84
C GLU A 206 -14.17 -0.54 -0.62
N GLU A 207 -13.07 -1.26 -0.35
CA GLU A 207 -12.14 -0.94 0.75
C GLU A 207 -11.51 0.44 0.61
N ILE A 208 -11.09 0.85 -0.59
CA ILE A 208 -10.53 2.19 -0.83
C ILE A 208 -11.59 3.26 -0.61
N LEU A 209 -12.75 3.13 -1.27
CA LEU A 209 -13.76 4.18 -1.33
C LEU A 209 -14.53 4.36 -0.02
N GLN A 210 -14.75 3.28 0.75
CA GLN A 210 -15.43 3.40 2.05
C GLN A 210 -14.62 4.19 3.09
N ASN A 211 -13.30 4.29 2.87
CA ASN A 211 -12.41 5.09 3.71
C ASN A 211 -12.30 6.55 3.24
N ASP A 212 -12.81 6.89 2.04
CA ASP A 212 -12.76 8.22 1.40
C ASP A 212 -11.42 8.98 1.58
N PRO A 213 -10.30 8.42 1.09
CA PRO A 213 -8.98 9.02 1.27
C PRO A 213 -8.71 10.22 0.37
N ASP A 214 -7.83 11.12 0.78
CA ASP A 214 -7.32 12.18 -0.11
C ASP A 214 -6.18 11.70 -0.97
N ILE A 215 -5.35 10.80 -0.42
CA ILE A 215 -4.14 10.27 -1.04
C ILE A 215 -4.10 8.76 -0.83
N ILE A 216 -3.83 8.00 -1.89
CA ILE A 216 -3.81 6.54 -1.90
C ILE A 216 -2.42 6.08 -2.36
N CYS A 217 -1.74 5.30 -1.54
CA CYS A 217 -0.42 4.72 -1.81
C CYS A 217 -0.53 3.19 -1.90
N LEU A 218 -0.42 2.64 -3.12
CA LEU A 218 -0.62 1.21 -3.36
C LEU A 218 0.68 0.49 -3.75
N GLN A 219 0.79 -0.76 -3.31
CA GLN A 219 1.85 -1.69 -3.69
C GLN A 219 1.25 -2.93 -4.35
N GLU A 220 2.04 -3.63 -5.16
CA GLU A 220 1.61 -4.81 -5.94
C GLU A 220 0.47 -4.53 -6.94
N VAL A 221 0.48 -3.34 -7.53
CA VAL A 221 -0.52 -2.95 -8.54
C VAL A 221 -0.14 -3.56 -9.88
N ASP A 222 -0.89 -4.56 -10.36
CA ASP A 222 -0.78 -5.09 -11.73
C ASP A 222 -1.98 -4.73 -12.64
N HIS A 223 -3.06 -4.20 -12.06
CA HIS A 223 -4.28 -3.73 -12.76
C HIS A 223 -4.48 -2.21 -12.64
N PHE A 224 -3.45 -1.44 -12.98
CA PHE A 224 -3.49 0.02 -12.83
C PHE A 224 -4.56 0.68 -13.71
N LYS A 225 -4.81 0.18 -14.93
CA LYS A 225 -5.82 0.78 -15.82
C LYS A 225 -7.23 0.64 -15.27
N PHE A 226 -7.57 -0.51 -14.70
CA PHE A 226 -8.82 -0.70 -13.98
C PHE A 226 -8.97 0.34 -12.85
N LEU A 227 -7.98 0.43 -11.96
CA LEU A 227 -8.00 1.39 -10.84
C LEU A 227 -8.10 2.84 -11.32
N GLN A 228 -7.32 3.21 -12.34
CA GLN A 228 -7.35 4.53 -12.93
C GLN A 228 -8.74 4.87 -13.48
N LYS A 229 -9.38 3.95 -14.21
CA LYS A 229 -10.70 4.17 -14.79
C LYS A 229 -11.78 4.31 -13.71
N ILE A 230 -11.83 3.40 -12.74
CA ILE A 230 -12.87 3.42 -11.71
C ILE A 230 -12.69 4.58 -10.72
N LEU A 231 -11.47 4.85 -10.25
CA LEU A 231 -11.21 5.93 -9.29
C LEU A 231 -11.33 7.31 -9.94
N ALA A 232 -11.08 7.44 -11.25
CA ALA A 232 -11.30 8.70 -11.97
C ALA A 232 -12.76 9.18 -11.90
N THR A 233 -13.74 8.25 -11.81
CA THR A 233 -15.15 8.61 -11.62
C THR A 233 -15.41 9.32 -10.29
N GLN A 234 -14.51 9.15 -9.31
CA GLN A 234 -14.56 9.75 -7.98
C GLN A 234 -13.51 10.86 -7.81
N ASN A 235 -13.15 11.54 -8.90
CA ASN A 235 -12.18 12.64 -8.94
C ASN A 235 -10.74 12.28 -8.56
N TYR A 236 -10.36 11.01 -8.52
CA TYR A 236 -8.96 10.66 -8.33
C TYR A 236 -8.17 10.72 -9.64
N GLU A 237 -6.89 11.02 -9.51
CA GLU A 237 -5.88 10.84 -10.55
C GLU A 237 -4.68 10.16 -9.94
N GLY A 238 -3.92 9.40 -10.73
CA GLY A 238 -2.76 8.70 -10.18
C GLY A 238 -1.67 8.42 -11.18
N VAL A 239 -0.52 8.06 -10.62
CA VAL A 239 0.70 7.67 -11.32
C VAL A 239 1.11 6.27 -10.90
N PHE A 240 1.73 5.54 -11.82
CA PHE A 240 2.16 4.16 -11.63
C PHE A 240 3.60 3.97 -12.07
N PHE A 241 4.34 3.17 -11.30
CA PHE A 241 5.70 2.79 -11.66
C PHE A 241 5.90 1.28 -11.49
N PRO A 242 6.05 0.54 -12.59
CA PRO A 242 6.20 -0.92 -12.57
C PRO A 242 7.57 -1.36 -12.09
N LYS A 243 7.64 -2.54 -11.48
CA LYS A 243 8.92 -3.22 -11.22
C LYS A 243 9.58 -3.62 -12.55
N PRO A 244 10.92 -3.55 -12.66
CA PRO A 244 11.63 -3.95 -13.88
C PRO A 244 11.40 -5.42 -14.28
N ASP A 245 11.36 -6.34 -13.31
CA ASP A 245 11.15 -7.77 -13.51
C ASP A 245 10.15 -8.30 -12.46
N SER A 246 8.89 -8.38 -12.86
CA SER A 246 7.78 -8.82 -12.01
C SER A 246 7.37 -10.26 -12.35
N PRO A 247 7.01 -11.10 -11.35
CA PRO A 247 6.36 -12.37 -11.59
C PRO A 247 5.11 -12.26 -12.48
N CYS A 248 4.41 -11.12 -12.43
CA CYS A 248 3.20 -10.87 -13.21
C CYS A 248 3.40 -10.89 -14.72
N LEU A 249 4.64 -10.65 -15.18
CA LEU A 249 5.01 -10.76 -16.59
C LEU A 249 4.90 -12.19 -17.14
N TYR A 250 4.95 -13.19 -16.28
CA TYR A 250 5.00 -14.60 -16.68
C TYR A 250 3.65 -15.31 -16.59
N ILE A 251 2.59 -14.60 -16.19
CA ILE A 251 1.23 -15.12 -16.23
C ILE A 251 0.60 -14.80 -17.58
N ASN A 252 0.10 -15.85 -18.24
CA ASN A 252 -0.68 -15.70 -19.46
C ASN A 252 -1.98 -14.94 -19.16
N GLY A 253 -2.21 -13.84 -19.86
CA GLY A 253 -3.44 -13.05 -19.73
C GLY A 253 -3.47 -12.05 -18.58
N ASN A 254 -2.37 -11.86 -17.83
CA ASN A 254 -2.23 -10.75 -16.88
C ASN A 254 -1.78 -9.46 -17.60
N ASN A 255 -2.02 -8.30 -16.99
CA ASN A 255 -1.95 -6.98 -17.63
C ASN A 255 -0.56 -6.34 -17.67
N GLY A 256 0.43 -6.92 -16.99
CA GLY A 256 1.79 -6.43 -16.99
C GLY A 256 2.53 -6.70 -15.70
N PRO A 257 3.69 -6.06 -15.49
CA PRO A 257 4.41 -6.16 -14.23
C PRO A 257 3.66 -5.45 -13.09
N ASP A 258 3.69 -6.02 -11.89
CA ASP A 258 3.25 -5.31 -10.69
C ASP A 258 4.19 -4.13 -10.36
N GLY A 259 3.68 -3.16 -9.61
CA GLY A 259 4.43 -1.99 -9.21
C GLY A 259 3.82 -1.24 -8.03
N CYS A 260 4.23 0.02 -7.89
CA CYS A 260 3.63 0.95 -6.93
C CYS A 260 2.79 1.99 -7.65
N ALA A 261 1.74 2.50 -6.99
CA ALA A 261 0.93 3.59 -7.50
C ALA A 261 0.64 4.63 -6.41
N VAL A 262 0.50 5.89 -6.83
CA VAL A 262 0.00 6.98 -5.98
C VAL A 262 -1.20 7.59 -6.67
N PHE A 263 -2.35 7.63 -5.99
CA PHE A 263 -3.53 8.40 -6.41
C PHE A 263 -3.79 9.55 -5.44
N TYR A 264 -4.43 10.60 -5.93
CA TYR A 264 -4.83 11.77 -5.14
C TYR A 264 -6.17 12.32 -5.61
N ARG A 265 -6.94 12.92 -4.70
CA ARG A 265 -8.24 13.54 -5.00
C ARG A 265 -8.02 14.91 -5.64
N LYS A 266 -8.38 15.06 -6.92
CA LYS A 266 -8.06 16.24 -7.74
C LYS A 266 -8.76 17.52 -7.31
N ASP A 267 -9.88 17.43 -6.61
CA ASP A 267 -10.63 18.58 -6.08
C ASP A 267 -10.00 19.16 -4.81
N ARG A 268 -9.14 18.39 -4.12
CA ARG A 268 -8.41 18.84 -2.93
C ARG A 268 -6.91 19.04 -3.15
N LEU A 269 -6.33 18.29 -4.08
CA LEU A 269 -4.89 18.26 -4.32
C LEU A 269 -4.57 18.47 -5.81
N GLU A 270 -3.39 19.00 -6.06
CA GLU A 270 -2.77 19.14 -7.38
C GLU A 270 -1.42 18.41 -7.35
N MET A 271 -1.13 17.56 -8.35
CA MET A 271 0.19 16.99 -8.51
C MET A 271 1.12 17.99 -9.18
N VAL A 272 2.04 18.56 -8.42
CA VAL A 272 3.04 19.51 -8.91
C VAL A 272 4.11 18.78 -9.72
N ASN A 273 4.59 17.64 -9.21
CA ASN A 273 5.55 16.79 -9.89
C ASN A 273 5.55 15.37 -9.29
N HIS A 274 6.14 14.41 -10.00
CA HIS A 274 6.45 13.10 -9.43
C HIS A 274 7.78 12.58 -9.96
N PHE A 275 8.45 11.78 -9.14
CA PHE A 275 9.73 11.17 -9.44
C PHE A 275 9.66 9.68 -9.13
N THR A 276 10.39 8.89 -9.91
CA THR A 276 10.43 7.44 -9.75
C THR A 276 11.86 6.97 -9.58
N ARG A 277 12.05 5.89 -8.82
CA ARG A 277 13.37 5.30 -8.58
C ARG A 277 13.29 3.79 -8.54
N VAL A 278 14.13 3.13 -9.32
CA VAL A 278 14.51 1.73 -9.05
C VAL A 278 15.57 1.78 -7.94
N LEU A 279 15.24 1.26 -6.77
CA LEU A 279 16.09 1.33 -5.59
C LEU A 279 17.39 0.58 -5.81
N GLU A 280 18.48 1.17 -5.37
CA GLU A 280 19.82 0.61 -5.45
C GLU A 280 20.24 -0.05 -4.15
N VAL A 281 21.06 -1.09 -4.28
CA VAL A 281 21.73 -1.75 -3.18
C VAL A 281 23.21 -1.77 -3.52
N TRP A 282 24.03 -1.08 -2.73
CA TRP A 282 25.46 -0.90 -3.01
C TRP A 282 25.74 -0.41 -4.45
N ARG A 283 24.99 0.61 -4.90
CA ARG A 283 25.09 1.23 -6.25
C ARG A 283 24.72 0.32 -7.42
N VAL A 284 23.97 -0.75 -7.15
CA VAL A 284 23.43 -1.65 -8.17
C VAL A 284 21.93 -1.62 -8.09
N GLN A 285 21.27 -1.38 -9.23
CA GLN A 285 19.81 -1.44 -9.31
C GLN A 285 19.29 -2.78 -8.82
N SER A 286 18.36 -2.71 -7.88
CA SER A 286 17.59 -3.86 -7.43
C SER A 286 16.40 -4.09 -8.37
N ASN A 287 15.32 -4.66 -7.85
CA ASN A 287 14.05 -4.78 -8.55
C ASN A 287 12.93 -4.01 -7.85
N GLN A 288 13.24 -3.39 -6.71
CA GLN A 288 12.25 -2.66 -5.93
C GLN A 288 12.22 -1.22 -6.37
N VAL A 289 11.04 -0.63 -6.27
CA VAL A 289 10.74 0.67 -6.85
C VAL A 289 10.10 1.58 -5.83
N ALA A 290 10.27 2.88 -6.03
CA ALA A 290 9.63 3.92 -5.25
C ALA A 290 9.08 5.02 -6.16
N ILE A 291 7.99 5.66 -5.71
CA ILE A 291 7.43 6.87 -6.29
C ILE A 291 7.45 7.94 -5.21
N ALA A 292 7.95 9.14 -5.52
CA ALA A 292 7.82 10.33 -4.70
C ALA A 292 7.01 11.39 -5.46
N ALA A 293 5.80 11.68 -5.00
CA ALA A 293 4.90 12.67 -5.57
C ALA A 293 4.90 13.95 -4.73
N VAL A 294 5.16 15.09 -5.37
CA VAL A 294 4.99 16.41 -4.75
C VAL A 294 3.57 16.86 -5.06
N LEU A 295 2.75 16.91 -4.01
CA LEU A 295 1.36 17.33 -4.07
C LEU A 295 1.22 18.71 -3.44
N ARG A 296 0.28 19.51 -3.94
CA ARG A 296 -0.09 20.80 -3.37
C ARG A 296 -1.56 20.79 -2.98
N THR A 297 -1.87 21.19 -1.75
CA THR A 297 -3.25 21.38 -1.30
C THR A 297 -3.86 22.58 -2.02
N ARG A 298 -5.12 22.46 -2.48
CA ARG A 298 -5.76 23.54 -3.24
C ARG A 298 -6.21 24.71 -2.37
N ASP A 299 -6.57 24.44 -1.14
CA ASP A 299 -7.04 25.41 -0.16
C ASP A 299 -5.90 26.19 0.49
N THR A 300 -4.89 25.51 1.04
CA THR A 300 -3.78 26.14 1.76
C THR A 300 -2.56 26.42 0.88
N GLN A 301 -2.53 25.90 -0.36
CA GLN A 301 -1.38 26.00 -1.29
C GLN A 301 -0.08 25.43 -0.72
N GLN A 302 -0.18 24.59 0.33
CA GLN A 302 0.95 23.95 0.96
C GLN A 302 1.38 22.72 0.16
N GLU A 303 2.68 22.56 -0.03
CA GLU A 303 3.25 21.41 -0.72
C GLU A 303 3.73 20.36 0.27
N LEU A 304 3.48 19.09 -0.04
CA LEU A 304 3.99 17.93 0.69
C LEU A 304 4.51 16.87 -0.29
N CYS A 305 5.48 16.08 0.16
CA CYS A 305 6.05 14.98 -0.61
C CYS A 305 5.52 13.64 -0.08
N VAL A 306 4.70 12.97 -0.87
CA VAL A 306 4.16 11.65 -0.56
C VAL A 306 4.95 10.59 -1.31
N THR A 307 5.45 9.61 -0.58
CA THR A 307 6.25 8.52 -1.13
C THR A 307 5.59 7.18 -0.90
N THR A 308 5.66 6.29 -1.89
CA THR A 308 5.32 4.89 -1.72
C THR A 308 6.45 3.98 -2.20
N THR A 309 6.65 2.85 -1.53
CA THR A 309 7.66 1.84 -1.87
C THR A 309 7.16 0.42 -1.55
N HIS A 310 7.80 -0.58 -2.15
CA HIS A 310 7.68 -1.99 -1.77
C HIS A 310 9.09 -2.59 -1.69
N LEU A 311 9.59 -2.87 -0.48
CA LEU A 311 10.94 -3.42 -0.29
C LEU A 311 11.00 -4.94 -0.53
N LYS A 312 12.21 -5.51 -0.51
CA LYS A 312 12.38 -6.91 -0.86
C LYS A 312 11.71 -7.85 0.15
N ALA A 313 10.66 -8.53 -0.31
CA ALA A 313 10.10 -9.70 0.37
C ALA A 313 11.09 -10.87 0.44
N ARG A 314 11.26 -11.41 1.65
CA ARG A 314 11.83 -12.71 2.10
C ARG A 314 12.52 -12.56 3.47
N LYS A 315 12.49 -13.62 4.28
CA LYS A 315 13.12 -13.66 5.61
C LYS A 315 14.59 -14.12 5.53
N GLY A 316 15.41 -13.59 6.42
CA GLY A 316 16.82 -13.98 6.59
C GLY A 316 17.74 -12.79 6.83
N ALA A 317 18.80 -12.97 7.63
CA ALA A 317 19.71 -11.89 8.04
C ALA A 317 20.33 -11.12 6.85
N LEU A 318 20.62 -11.80 5.75
CA LEU A 318 21.13 -11.16 4.54
C LEU A 318 20.09 -10.25 3.85
N LEU A 319 18.82 -10.65 3.91
CA LEU A 319 17.72 -9.91 3.31
C LEU A 319 17.32 -8.69 4.15
N SER A 320 17.42 -8.80 5.47
CA SER A 320 17.29 -7.65 6.37
C SER A 320 18.33 -6.57 6.08
N LYS A 321 19.61 -6.96 5.87
CA LYS A 321 20.66 -6.04 5.41
C LYS A 321 20.34 -5.44 4.05
N LEU A 322 19.84 -6.25 3.11
CA LEU A 322 19.47 -5.76 1.79
C LEU A 322 18.35 -4.72 1.86
N ARG A 323 17.28 -4.96 2.62
CA ARG A 323 16.20 -4.00 2.85
C ARG A 323 16.71 -2.70 3.48
N ASN A 324 17.63 -2.82 4.43
CA ASN A 324 18.26 -1.66 5.05
C ASN A 324 19.00 -0.79 4.03
N GLU A 325 19.75 -1.40 3.11
CA GLU A 325 20.44 -0.66 2.05
C GLU A 325 19.46 -0.07 1.02
N GLN A 326 18.39 -0.79 0.67
CA GLN A 326 17.32 -0.24 -0.16
C GLN A 326 16.68 0.98 0.49
N GLY A 327 16.45 0.94 1.80
CA GLY A 327 15.86 2.05 2.51
C GLY A 327 16.79 3.25 2.68
N LYS A 328 18.10 3.05 2.81
CA LYS A 328 19.06 4.17 2.74
C LYS A 328 18.98 4.89 1.41
N ASP A 329 18.94 4.14 0.31
CA ASP A 329 18.80 4.70 -1.04
C ASP A 329 17.45 5.43 -1.21
N LEU A 330 16.37 4.83 -0.71
CA LEU A 330 15.04 5.44 -0.65
C LEU A 330 15.05 6.78 0.11
N LEU A 331 15.64 6.83 1.30
CA LEU A 331 15.67 8.04 2.13
C LEU A 331 16.44 9.18 1.45
N HIS A 332 17.60 8.90 0.85
CA HIS A 332 18.34 9.90 0.08
C HIS A 332 17.55 10.40 -1.15
N PHE A 333 16.82 9.50 -1.82
CA PHE A 333 15.95 9.87 -2.93
C PHE A 333 14.82 10.80 -2.49
N ILE A 334 14.12 10.45 -1.40
CA ILE A 334 13.04 11.27 -0.86
C ILE A 334 13.58 12.64 -0.43
N ASP A 335 14.71 12.69 0.27
CA ASP A 335 15.34 13.94 0.72
C ASP A 335 15.62 14.90 -0.45
N GLY A 336 16.18 14.37 -1.54
CA GLY A 336 16.42 15.15 -2.77
C GLY A 336 15.15 15.67 -3.44
N VAL A 337 14.03 14.95 -3.35
CA VAL A 337 12.73 15.35 -3.94
C VAL A 337 11.96 16.29 -3.03
N ALA A 338 11.94 16.02 -1.72
CA ALA A 338 11.15 16.76 -0.74
C ALA A 338 11.63 18.21 -0.61
N GLN A 339 12.95 18.46 -0.65
CA GLN A 339 13.55 19.80 -0.54
C GLN A 339 12.91 20.61 0.61
N ASN A 340 12.90 20.05 1.82
CA ASN A 340 12.31 20.59 3.04
C ASN A 340 10.76 20.61 3.13
N ARG A 341 10.01 20.12 2.13
CA ARG A 341 8.56 19.88 2.28
C ARG A 341 8.27 18.82 3.35
N PRO A 342 7.10 18.84 4.01
CA PRO A 342 6.66 17.74 4.85
C PRO A 342 6.62 16.43 4.04
N VAL A 343 7.07 15.33 4.65
CA VAL A 343 7.10 14.01 4.00
C VAL A 343 6.10 13.06 4.64
N ILE A 344 5.42 12.30 3.79
CA ILE A 344 4.69 11.10 4.15
C ILE A 344 5.32 9.94 3.39
N LEU A 345 5.82 8.92 4.08
CA LEU A 345 6.44 7.74 3.50
C LEU A 345 5.60 6.50 3.83
N CYS A 346 4.87 6.03 2.83
CA CYS A 346 4.03 4.85 2.87
C CYS A 346 4.76 3.64 2.26
N GLY A 347 4.42 2.42 2.69
CA GLY A 347 4.76 1.24 1.91
C GLY A 347 4.80 -0.06 2.68
N ASP A 348 4.98 -1.14 1.92
CA ASP A 348 5.32 -2.47 2.43
C ASP A 348 6.85 -2.59 2.53
N PHE A 349 7.36 -2.54 3.75
CA PHE A 349 8.79 -2.63 4.02
C PHE A 349 9.28 -4.07 4.13
N ASN A 350 8.37 -5.06 4.21
CA ASN A 350 8.71 -6.46 4.43
C ASN A 350 9.68 -6.67 5.62
N ALA A 351 9.60 -5.79 6.62
CA ALA A 351 10.51 -5.73 7.73
C ALA A 351 9.74 -5.42 9.01
N GLU A 352 9.93 -6.23 10.05
CA GLU A 352 9.33 -5.97 11.36
C GLU A 352 10.00 -4.76 12.04
N PRO A 353 9.36 -4.12 13.04
CA PRO A 353 9.90 -2.93 13.70
C PRO A 353 11.29 -3.14 14.35
N ILE A 354 11.64 -4.39 14.64
CA ILE A 354 12.94 -4.79 15.19
C ILE A 354 14.07 -4.82 14.15
N GLU A 355 13.75 -4.73 12.85
CA GLU A 355 14.75 -4.79 11.79
C GLU A 355 15.50 -3.45 11.61
N PRO A 356 16.77 -3.48 11.13
CA PRO A 356 17.60 -2.27 11.03
C PRO A 356 17.02 -1.15 10.17
N ILE A 357 16.19 -1.49 9.18
CA ILE A 357 15.56 -0.51 8.30
C ILE A 357 14.63 0.42 9.08
N TYR A 358 13.85 -0.11 10.02
CA TYR A 358 12.92 0.67 10.82
C TYR A 358 13.67 1.75 11.62
N SER A 359 14.74 1.36 12.32
CA SER A 359 15.63 2.29 13.00
C SER A 359 16.32 3.28 12.05
N THR A 360 16.68 2.86 10.84
CA THR A 360 17.30 3.75 9.83
C THR A 360 16.32 4.84 9.38
N VAL A 361 15.04 4.52 9.18
CA VAL A 361 14.00 5.49 8.83
C VAL A 361 13.83 6.52 9.96
N LEU A 362 13.63 6.06 11.19
CA LEU A 362 13.38 6.95 12.34
C LEU A 362 14.58 7.83 12.73
N ASN A 363 15.80 7.40 12.40
CA ASN A 363 17.02 8.13 12.69
C ASN A 363 17.52 9.00 11.53
N TYR A 364 16.85 8.98 10.37
CA TYR A 364 17.22 9.83 9.23
C TYR A 364 16.80 11.29 9.47
N ARG A 365 17.72 12.05 10.06
CA ARG A 365 17.47 13.43 10.54
C ARG A 365 16.90 14.39 9.49
N PRO A 366 17.35 14.43 8.22
CA PRO A 366 16.85 15.41 7.26
C PRO A 366 15.33 15.36 7.03
N LEU A 367 14.71 14.19 7.17
CA LEU A 367 13.26 14.02 6.97
C LEU A 367 12.45 14.02 8.26
N GLY A 368 13.10 13.81 9.42
CA GLY A 368 12.45 13.88 10.73
C GLY A 368 11.31 12.85 10.91
N LEU A 369 11.45 11.65 10.36
CA LEU A 369 10.35 10.69 10.26
C LEU A 369 10.02 10.01 11.60
N ALA A 370 8.73 9.89 11.90
CA ALA A 370 8.14 9.07 12.95
C ALA A 370 7.05 8.13 12.37
N SER A 371 6.63 7.10 13.12
CA SER A 371 5.56 6.18 12.69
C SER A 371 4.20 6.69 13.16
N ALA A 372 3.26 6.83 12.23
CA ALA A 372 1.94 7.41 12.53
C ALA A 372 1.14 6.54 13.51
N TYR A 373 1.17 5.22 13.35
CA TYR A 373 0.46 4.31 14.23
C TYR A 373 1.13 4.21 15.60
N ALA A 374 2.46 4.09 15.65
CA ALA A 374 3.19 4.03 16.92
C ALA A 374 2.98 5.29 17.78
N ASP A 375 3.10 6.48 17.17
CA ASP A 375 2.95 7.74 17.90
C ASP A 375 1.50 7.91 18.44
N LEU A 376 0.49 7.56 17.62
CA LEU A 376 -0.90 7.66 18.05
C LEU A 376 -1.22 6.66 19.18
N LEU A 377 -0.79 5.40 19.06
CA LEU A 377 -1.02 4.37 20.08
C LEU A 377 -0.25 4.64 21.37
N ALA A 378 0.96 5.22 21.27
CA ALA A 378 1.71 5.69 22.44
C ALA A 378 0.96 6.81 23.17
N SER A 379 0.36 7.75 22.44
CA SER A 379 -0.41 8.84 23.04
C SER A 379 -1.63 8.34 23.80
N GLU A 380 -2.39 7.38 23.25
CA GLU A 380 -3.54 6.81 23.96
C GLU A 380 -3.13 6.01 25.20
N ALA A 381 -2.04 5.23 25.12
CA ALA A 381 -1.54 4.48 26.27
C ALA A 381 -1.10 5.41 27.42
N GLN A 382 -0.55 6.58 27.08
CA GLN A 382 -0.18 7.61 28.04
C GLN A 382 -1.43 8.25 28.66
N ASP A 383 -2.43 8.62 27.84
CA ASP A 383 -3.69 9.21 28.31
C ASP A 383 -4.45 8.25 29.25
N GLU A 384 -4.50 6.95 28.94
CA GLU A 384 -5.08 5.92 29.80
C GLU A 384 -4.34 5.81 31.15
N ASN A 385 -3.01 5.84 31.13
CA ASN A 385 -2.20 5.80 32.34
C ASN A 385 -2.42 7.04 33.23
N ASP A 386 -2.46 8.22 32.63
CA ASP A 386 -2.70 9.48 33.34
C ASP A 386 -4.11 9.52 33.95
N GLN A 387 -5.12 9.04 33.22
CA GLN A 387 -6.49 8.93 33.72
C GLN A 387 -6.61 7.92 34.88
N ASN A 388 -5.93 6.77 34.77
CA ASN A 388 -5.87 5.77 35.85
C ASN A 388 -5.15 6.30 37.09
N ALA A 389 -4.07 7.07 36.92
CA ALA A 389 -3.37 7.73 38.02
C ALA A 389 -4.26 8.78 38.70
N ALA A 390 -4.97 9.61 37.93
CA ALA A 390 -5.92 10.59 38.46
C ALA A 390 -7.05 9.91 39.27
N ASN A 391 -7.59 8.79 38.77
CA ASN A 391 -8.60 8.00 39.46
C ASN A 391 -8.08 7.34 40.75
N ALA A 392 -6.80 6.91 40.78
CA ALA A 392 -6.16 6.37 41.97
C ALA A 392 -5.96 7.44 43.07
N VAL A 393 -5.53 8.64 42.69
CA VAL A 393 -5.38 9.78 43.62
C VAL A 393 -6.73 10.25 44.15
N GLY A 394 -7.77 10.28 43.31
CA GLY A 394 -9.15 10.60 43.71
C GLY A 394 -9.75 9.62 44.74
N ARG A 395 -9.36 8.34 44.70
CA ARG A 395 -9.79 7.33 45.70
C ARG A 395 -9.08 7.44 47.04
N VAL A 396 -7.86 7.99 47.08
CA VAL A 396 -7.12 8.23 48.34
C VAL A 396 -7.69 9.45 49.08
N ALA A 397 -8.15 10.47 48.37
CA ALA A 397 -8.76 11.67 48.96
C ALA A 397 -10.12 11.43 49.65
N VAL A 398 -10.83 10.34 49.31
CA VAL A 398 -12.16 10.01 49.88
C VAL A 398 -12.06 9.17 51.17
N ARG A 399 -10.87 8.80 51.64
CA ARG A 399 -10.70 7.92 52.82
C ARG A 399 -10.00 8.54 54.03
N THR A 400 -9.84 9.86 54.09
CA THR A 400 -9.29 10.57 55.26
C THR A 400 -10.29 11.51 55.92
N GLU A 401 -11.36 10.93 56.47
CA GLU A 401 -11.97 11.44 57.70
C GLU A 401 -12.31 10.26 58.61
N ARG A 402 -11.38 9.92 59.52
CA ARG A 402 -11.64 9.74 60.97
C ARG A 402 -10.50 9.02 61.70
N VAL A 403 -10.07 9.73 62.75
CA VAL A 403 -9.51 9.27 64.03
C VAL A 403 -8.01 8.97 64.09
N SER A 404 -7.34 9.94 64.72
CA SER A 404 -6.06 9.89 65.42
C SER A 404 -5.96 8.83 66.51
N ASN A 405 -4.87 8.06 66.57
CA ASN A 405 -4.04 7.86 67.78
C ASN A 405 -2.83 6.93 67.57
N ARG A 406 -1.65 7.46 67.94
CA ARG A 406 -0.45 6.87 68.59
C ARG A 406 0.24 5.56 68.11
N SER A 407 1.57 5.72 68.06
CA SER A 407 2.69 4.85 68.53
C SER A 407 3.32 3.76 67.64
N SER A 408 4.56 4.07 67.23
CA SER A 408 5.83 3.31 67.36
C SER A 408 6.04 1.91 66.75
N ILE A 409 7.14 1.85 65.98
CA ILE A 409 8.10 0.74 65.76
C ILE A 409 7.63 -0.47 64.94
N GLY A 410 8.38 -0.75 63.86
CA GLY A 410 8.38 -2.05 63.20
C GLY A 410 8.90 -2.03 61.76
N SER A 411 10.22 -2.08 61.59
CA SER A 411 10.90 -2.43 60.34
C SER A 411 10.58 -3.87 59.92
N CYS A 412 10.33 -4.15 58.64
CA CYS A 412 11.12 -5.10 57.83
C CYS A 412 10.53 -5.39 56.43
N ASN A 413 11.42 -5.35 55.45
CA ASN A 413 11.53 -6.18 54.24
C ASN A 413 10.36 -6.20 53.23
N GLY A 414 10.36 -5.19 52.34
CA GLY A 414 9.88 -5.35 50.98
C GLY A 414 10.98 -5.99 50.12
N VAL A 415 10.67 -7.14 49.55
CA VAL A 415 11.51 -7.93 48.64
C VAL A 415 11.92 -7.08 47.44
N GLU A 416 13.21 -6.75 47.33
CA GLU A 416 13.81 -6.27 46.08
C GLU A 416 13.80 -7.43 45.07
N CYS A 417 12.84 -7.42 44.14
CA CYS A 417 12.98 -8.17 42.90
C CYS A 417 13.73 -7.33 41.87
N GLY A 418 15.05 -7.52 41.83
CA GLY A 418 15.94 -7.35 40.68
C GLY A 418 15.71 -6.16 39.77
N GLN A 419 16.29 -5.01 40.12
CA GLN A 419 16.65 -4.00 39.13
C GLN A 419 17.71 -4.60 38.18
N ALA A 420 17.26 -5.13 37.05
CA ALA A 420 18.14 -5.34 35.92
C ALA A 420 18.61 -3.96 35.45
N ASN A 421 19.93 -3.79 35.31
CA ASN A 421 20.58 -2.63 34.69
C ASN A 421 19.99 -2.40 33.29
N GLY A 422 18.95 -1.56 33.17
CA GLY A 422 18.28 -1.26 31.91
C GLY A 422 18.88 -0.02 31.27
N GLY A 423 19.69 -0.18 30.22
CA GLY A 423 20.07 0.94 29.36
C GLY A 423 18.83 1.64 28.81
N ALA A 424 18.91 2.96 28.61
CA ALA A 424 17.83 3.73 27.99
C ALA A 424 17.49 3.10 26.62
N ARG A 425 16.19 2.85 26.37
CA ARG A 425 15.72 2.33 25.08
C ARG A 425 16.02 3.34 23.99
N THR A 426 16.31 2.86 22.80
CA THR A 426 16.47 3.71 21.62
C THR A 426 15.10 4.21 21.13
N ARG A 427 15.08 5.34 20.42
CA ARG A 427 13.88 5.87 19.75
C ARG A 427 13.14 4.81 18.94
N ALA A 428 13.89 3.94 18.25
CA ALA A 428 13.31 2.87 17.45
C ALA A 428 12.67 1.77 18.30
N GLU A 429 13.28 1.39 19.43
CA GLU A 429 12.71 0.41 20.36
C GLU A 429 11.46 0.94 21.08
N GLU A 430 11.43 2.23 21.40
CA GLU A 430 10.26 2.89 21.98
C GLU A 430 9.08 2.96 21.01
N SER A 431 9.36 3.34 19.76
CA SER A 431 8.35 3.39 18.69
C SER A 431 7.85 1.98 18.33
N ALA A 432 8.76 1.02 18.17
CA ALA A 432 8.43 -0.38 17.89
C ALA A 432 7.52 -1.02 18.95
N ALA A 433 7.59 -0.58 20.21
CA ALA A 433 6.75 -1.10 21.29
C ALA A 433 5.28 -0.69 21.17
N HIS A 434 4.96 0.31 20.37
CA HIS A 434 3.61 0.84 20.16
C HIS A 434 3.08 0.62 18.75
N GLU A 435 3.83 -0.05 17.88
CA GLU A 435 3.34 -0.47 16.57
C GLU A 435 2.15 -1.44 16.71
N PRO A 436 1.24 -1.51 15.72
CA PRO A 436 0.15 -2.46 15.76
C PRO A 436 0.72 -3.89 15.80
N ALA A 437 -0.04 -4.83 16.33
CA ALA A 437 0.39 -6.23 16.45
C ALA A 437 0.64 -6.88 15.08
N TYR A 438 -0.07 -6.42 14.04
CA TYR A 438 0.10 -6.87 12.67
C TYR A 438 -0.44 -5.86 11.67
N THR A 439 0.04 -5.99 10.43
CA THR A 439 -0.49 -5.37 9.22
C THR A 439 -0.78 -6.40 8.14
N THR A 440 -0.27 -7.63 8.27
CA THR A 440 -0.59 -8.78 7.43
C THR A 440 -0.88 -10.00 8.30
N TRP A 441 -1.89 -10.80 7.92
CA TRP A 441 -2.23 -12.03 8.64
C TRP A 441 -2.80 -13.10 7.70
N LYS A 442 -2.00 -14.14 7.43
CA LYS A 442 -2.28 -15.17 6.42
C LYS A 442 -1.86 -16.57 6.88
N ILE A 443 -2.37 -17.59 6.21
CA ILE A 443 -1.97 -18.99 6.43
C ILE A 443 -1.37 -19.55 5.14
N ARG A 444 -0.13 -20.04 5.24
CA ARG A 444 0.62 -20.69 4.15
C ARG A 444 0.84 -22.16 4.46
N GLU A 445 1.47 -22.89 3.53
CA GLU A 445 1.90 -24.28 3.74
C GLU A 445 2.82 -24.41 4.96
N GLU A 446 3.68 -23.41 5.21
CA GLU A 446 4.62 -23.41 6.34
C GLU A 446 3.99 -23.00 7.67
N GLY A 447 2.74 -22.54 7.66
CA GLY A 447 1.99 -22.16 8.86
C GLY A 447 1.39 -20.75 8.80
N GLU A 448 0.93 -20.29 9.95
CA GLU A 448 0.33 -18.97 10.14
C GLU A 448 1.41 -17.89 10.20
N VAL A 449 1.20 -16.82 9.44
CA VAL A 449 2.12 -15.70 9.27
C VAL A 449 1.37 -14.42 9.64
N CYS A 450 1.82 -13.77 10.71
CA CYS A 450 1.20 -12.58 11.28
C CYS A 450 2.32 -11.59 11.67
N HIS A 451 2.40 -10.47 10.97
CA HIS A 451 3.51 -9.51 11.12
C HIS A 451 3.06 -8.07 10.88
N THR A 452 3.80 -7.13 11.46
CA THR A 452 3.75 -5.70 11.14
C THR A 452 4.90 -5.36 10.20
N ILE A 453 4.58 -5.10 8.95
CA ILE A 453 5.58 -4.83 7.88
C ILE A 453 5.17 -3.67 6.97
N ASP A 454 3.97 -3.13 7.15
CA ASP A 454 3.45 -1.99 6.42
C ASP A 454 3.45 -0.76 7.33
N TYR A 455 3.83 0.39 6.79
CA TYR A 455 4.00 1.60 7.60
C TYR A 455 3.50 2.84 6.87
N VAL A 456 3.05 3.80 7.68
CA VAL A 456 2.92 5.21 7.30
C VAL A 456 3.84 6.02 8.20
N PHE A 457 5.00 6.41 7.67
CA PHE A 457 5.92 7.32 8.33
C PHE A 457 5.63 8.77 7.93
N TYR A 458 5.89 9.72 8.82
CA TYR A 458 5.59 11.13 8.58
C TYR A 458 6.64 12.06 9.21
N SER A 459 6.86 13.25 8.63
CA SER A 459 7.70 14.29 9.23
C SER A 459 7.06 14.84 10.50
N GLN A 460 7.53 14.37 11.67
CA GLN A 460 6.91 14.61 12.97
C GLN A 460 6.90 16.09 13.38
N ASP A 461 7.86 16.87 12.87
CA ASP A 461 8.02 18.29 13.12
C ASP A 461 7.10 19.18 12.26
N LYS A 462 6.45 18.63 11.23
CA LYS A 462 5.67 19.39 10.22
C LYS A 462 4.23 18.92 10.07
N LEU A 463 3.93 17.72 10.54
CA LEU A 463 2.63 17.08 10.40
C LEU A 463 2.20 16.53 11.76
N THR A 464 0.89 16.46 11.98
CA THR A 464 0.31 15.89 13.20
C THR A 464 -0.66 14.77 12.84
N VAL A 465 -0.49 13.60 13.43
CA VAL A 465 -1.44 12.49 13.25
C VAL A 465 -2.63 12.70 14.18
N ARG A 466 -3.84 12.66 13.61
CA ARG A 466 -5.09 12.90 14.33
C ARG A 466 -5.83 11.62 14.65
N ASN A 467 -5.78 10.64 13.75
CA ASN A 467 -6.52 9.40 13.89
C ASN A 467 -5.93 8.31 13.01
N CYS A 468 -6.17 7.05 13.36
CA CYS A 468 -5.81 5.88 12.56
C CYS A 468 -6.94 4.86 12.55
N LEU A 469 -7.13 4.18 11.41
CA LEU A 469 -8.04 3.05 11.28
C LEU A 469 -7.42 1.81 11.93
N MET A 470 -8.11 1.28 12.92
CA MET A 470 -7.63 0.13 13.69
C MET A 470 -7.80 -1.18 12.94
N PHE A 471 -6.94 -2.13 13.26
CA PHE A 471 -6.97 -3.47 12.68
C PHE A 471 -8.10 -4.29 13.30
N PRO A 472 -8.80 -5.13 12.51
CA PRO A 472 -9.81 -6.03 13.06
C PRO A 472 -9.16 -7.03 14.00
N SER A 473 -9.90 -7.69 14.88
CA SER A 473 -9.43 -8.79 15.73
C SER A 473 -9.36 -10.11 14.95
N GLY A 474 -8.65 -11.11 15.49
CA GLY A 474 -8.61 -12.45 14.89
C GLY A 474 -9.98 -13.14 14.80
N GLU A 475 -10.93 -12.78 15.66
CA GLU A 475 -12.31 -13.26 15.61
C GLU A 475 -13.09 -12.62 14.46
N GLU A 476 -12.94 -11.31 14.24
CA GLU A 476 -13.57 -10.57 13.14
C GLU A 476 -13.04 -10.97 11.77
N ILE A 477 -11.75 -11.34 11.68
CA ILE A 477 -11.14 -11.87 10.44
C ILE A 477 -11.61 -13.31 10.16
N GLY A 478 -11.83 -14.10 11.21
CA GLY A 478 -12.15 -15.52 11.11
C GLY A 478 -10.92 -16.43 11.07
N ILE A 479 -11.16 -17.73 11.24
CA ILE A 479 -10.10 -18.76 11.42
C ILE A 479 -9.22 -18.96 10.18
N ASP A 480 -9.74 -18.68 8.98
CA ASP A 480 -9.03 -18.87 7.73
C ASP A 480 -8.11 -17.70 7.36
N ARG A 481 -8.16 -16.61 8.15
CA ARG A 481 -7.35 -15.39 7.95
C ARG A 481 -7.58 -14.75 6.57
N THR A 482 -6.61 -14.00 6.07
CA THR A 482 -6.70 -13.34 4.77
C THR A 482 -5.71 -13.93 3.75
N PRO A 483 -5.97 -13.78 2.43
CA PRO A 483 -7.18 -13.25 1.80
C PRO A 483 -8.40 -14.15 2.02
N SER A 484 -9.59 -13.60 1.89
CA SER A 484 -10.86 -14.33 2.01
C SER A 484 -11.96 -13.63 1.21
N PHE A 485 -13.18 -14.16 1.23
CA PHE A 485 -14.34 -13.45 0.65
C PHE A 485 -14.72 -12.16 1.40
N GLN A 486 -14.19 -11.97 2.62
CA GLN A 486 -14.42 -10.78 3.44
C GLN A 486 -13.26 -9.78 3.39
N TYR A 487 -12.12 -10.17 2.81
CA TYR A 487 -10.98 -9.27 2.68
C TYR A 487 -10.06 -9.65 1.50
N PRO A 488 -9.85 -8.77 0.51
CA PRO A 488 -9.27 -9.12 -0.79
C PRO A 488 -7.74 -9.09 -0.87
N SER A 489 -7.04 -8.82 0.24
CA SER A 489 -5.59 -8.81 0.31
C SER A 489 -5.13 -9.58 1.54
N ASP A 490 -3.89 -10.06 1.54
CA ASP A 490 -3.26 -10.64 2.72
C ASP A 490 -2.67 -9.58 3.67
N HIS A 491 -2.63 -8.33 3.25
CA HIS A 491 -2.29 -7.15 4.03
C HIS A 491 -3.54 -6.32 4.31
N PHE A 492 -3.66 -5.71 5.48
CA PHE A 492 -4.72 -4.76 5.81
C PHE A 492 -4.33 -3.35 5.40
N SER A 493 -5.30 -2.56 4.92
CA SER A 493 -5.09 -1.14 4.63
C SER A 493 -4.72 -0.37 5.90
N LEU A 494 -3.75 0.51 5.81
CA LEU A 494 -3.47 1.51 6.82
C LEU A 494 -4.15 2.80 6.39
N VAL A 495 -4.90 3.43 7.30
CA VAL A 495 -5.57 4.70 7.03
C VAL A 495 -5.31 5.63 8.19
N CYS A 496 -4.78 6.81 7.92
CA CYS A 496 -4.51 7.81 8.95
C CYS A 496 -4.95 9.20 8.50
N ASP A 497 -5.55 9.93 9.44
CA ASP A 497 -5.87 11.34 9.29
C ASP A 497 -4.67 12.16 9.78
N ILE A 498 -4.11 12.99 8.90
CA ILE A 498 -2.94 13.82 9.16
C ILE A 498 -3.29 15.28 8.92
N GLU A 499 -2.83 16.16 9.80
CA GLU A 499 -2.95 17.60 9.66
C GLU A 499 -1.61 18.24 9.31
N LEU A 500 -1.61 19.10 8.29
CA LEU A 500 -0.46 19.95 7.99
C LEU A 500 -0.37 21.06 9.03
N GLN A 501 0.80 21.24 9.63
CA GLN A 501 1.03 22.38 10.49
C GLN A 501 1.04 23.67 9.64
N GLY A 502 0.31 24.68 10.09
CA GLY A 502 0.28 25.97 9.42
C GLY A 502 1.70 26.55 9.33
N THR A 503 2.10 26.99 8.14
CA THR A 503 3.27 27.86 8.04
C THR A 503 2.95 29.12 8.82
N VAL A 504 3.66 29.38 9.92
CA VAL A 504 3.72 30.71 10.52
C VAL A 504 4.40 31.60 9.49
N ALA A 505 3.63 32.09 8.53
CA ALA A 505 4.06 33.16 7.67
C ALA A 505 4.11 34.41 8.56
N ASP A 506 5.31 34.95 8.67
CA ASP A 506 5.69 36.23 9.26
C ASP A 506 4.58 37.29 9.10
N GLN A 507 3.74 37.48 10.13
CA GLN A 507 2.82 38.62 10.23
C GLN A 507 3.50 39.84 10.85
N THR A 508 4.78 40.04 10.55
CA THR A 508 5.56 41.18 11.04
C THR A 508 6.29 41.92 9.92
N THR A 509 5.57 42.30 8.88
CA THR A 509 5.85 43.56 8.16
C THR A 509 4.56 44.13 7.60
N GLN A 510 3.97 45.10 8.32
CA GLN A 510 3.07 46.06 7.70
C GLN A 510 3.87 46.87 6.66
N PRO A 511 3.43 46.99 5.40
CA PRO A 511 3.95 48.00 4.51
C PRO A 511 3.32 49.34 4.90
N THR A 512 4.06 50.18 5.61
CA THR A 512 3.78 51.61 5.66
C THR A 512 4.25 52.22 4.34
N ASP A 513 3.38 52.26 3.33
CA ASP A 513 3.64 53.09 2.14
C ASP A 513 2.73 54.33 2.16
N THR A 514 3.42 55.43 2.41
CA THR A 514 2.93 56.79 2.33
C THR A 514 2.70 57.16 0.87
N ALA A 515 1.54 57.75 0.61
CA ALA A 515 1.15 58.25 -0.69
C ALA A 515 2.22 59.19 -1.29
N LYS A 516 2.62 58.93 -2.53
CA LYS A 516 3.19 59.93 -3.43
C LYS A 516 2.40 59.96 -4.74
N GLU A 517 2.05 61.18 -5.13
CA GLU A 517 1.21 61.58 -6.25
C GLU A 517 1.68 61.09 -7.63
N PRO A 518 0.78 61.06 -8.63
CA PRO A 518 1.09 60.64 -9.98
C PRO A 518 1.66 61.79 -10.83
N VAL A 519 2.68 61.49 -11.64
CA VAL A 519 3.19 62.39 -12.70
C VAL A 519 2.80 61.78 -14.06
N PRO A 520 2.39 62.59 -15.07
CA PRO A 520 1.61 62.13 -16.21
C PRO A 520 2.44 61.57 -17.36
N SER A 521 1.77 60.74 -18.15
CA SER A 521 2.15 60.19 -19.44
C SER A 521 2.50 61.23 -20.51
N HIS A 522 3.59 61.01 -21.24
CA HIS A 522 3.73 61.42 -22.65
C HIS A 522 4.63 60.42 -23.41
N GLN A 523 4.01 59.72 -24.38
CA GLN A 523 4.44 59.45 -25.78
C GLN A 523 5.93 59.10 -26.03
N LEU A 524 6.31 57.99 -26.66
CA LEU A 524 5.78 57.31 -27.86
C LEU A 524 6.10 55.81 -27.83
#